data_AF-A0A1A8JCH1-F1
#
_entry.id   AF-A0A1A8JCH1-F1
#
_cell.length_a   1.000
_cell.length_b   1.000
_cell.length_c   1.000
_cell.angle_alpha   90.00
_cell.angle_beta   90.00
_cell.angle_gamma   90.00
#
_symmetry.space_group_name_H-M   'P 1'
#
loop_
_entity.id
_entity.type
_entity.pdbx_description
1 polymer ?
#
loop_
_entity_poly.entity_id
_entity_poly.type
_entity_poly.pdbx_seq_one_letter_code
_entity_poly.pdbx_strand_id
1 'polypeptide(L)'
;MASTVLFLLQLLLLSSLVTASHHYGGSMTFTYKGTNPDGSFKVDVRARETYDGCYYYHYWYCYDGNCGYPVTRASNQIDSSTNAPMYNRQWCETENVETWQFPGDKPVQLRSASCCWIATRNNVGNWRFNTLVDLGRRSDTGQPNRSPDIAVLPFIRVPQNCPRAYKLPSFDPDGDRVRCRYGNIPNIECDNCQSISGFQLDEDTCTLHYQYATSHYAAFGFEMVVEDFSQYPVNLFYSDGSRIQKYPLLARRKRQITTTPPISSKTNTVAPTWPWQITSTSTPTTTTTTTTSQWWWWFGAQPTSLTGTTTTRPTTTTTSTTIPWWW
;
A
#
# COMPACT_ATOMS: atom_id res chain seq x y z
N MET A 1 -41.42 -22.95 36.01
CA MET A 1 -41.39 -21.75 35.13
C MET A 1 -40.08 -20.95 35.28
N ALA A 2 -39.43 -20.90 36.44
CA ALA A 2 -38.12 -20.21 36.60
C ALA A 2 -36.93 -20.93 35.93
N SER A 3 -36.95 -22.27 35.89
CA SER A 3 -35.84 -23.10 35.36
C SER A 3 -35.67 -23.01 33.84
N THR A 4 -36.75 -22.80 33.08
CA THR A 4 -36.72 -22.69 31.62
C THR A 4 -36.19 -21.33 31.19
N VAL A 5 -36.52 -20.27 31.94
CA VAL A 5 -36.01 -18.91 31.72
C VAL A 5 -34.50 -18.84 31.97
N LEU A 6 -33.99 -19.52 33.01
CA LEU A 6 -32.55 -19.57 33.30
C LEU A 6 -31.76 -20.32 32.20
N PHE A 7 -32.30 -21.42 31.68
CA PHE A 7 -31.68 -22.15 30.57
C PHE A 7 -31.69 -21.35 29.27
N LEU A 8 -32.78 -20.64 28.97
CA LEU A 8 -32.86 -19.71 27.83
C LEU A 8 -31.87 -18.55 27.97
N LEU A 9 -31.73 -17.98 29.18
CA LEU A 9 -30.75 -16.93 29.46
C LEU A 9 -29.31 -17.42 29.27
N GLN A 10 -29.01 -18.64 29.73
CA GLN A 10 -27.70 -19.28 29.53
C GLN A 10 -27.43 -19.60 28.06
N LEU A 11 -28.42 -20.07 27.30
CA LEU A 11 -28.30 -20.27 25.85
C LEU A 11 -28.11 -18.94 25.09
N LEU A 12 -28.79 -17.87 25.50
CA LEU A 12 -28.63 -16.52 24.94
C LEU A 12 -27.25 -15.90 25.30
N LEU A 13 -26.72 -16.22 26.48
CA LEU A 13 -25.36 -15.83 26.90
C LEU A 13 -24.27 -16.66 26.18
N LEU A 14 -24.55 -17.91 25.83
CA LEU A 14 -23.64 -18.78 25.07
C LEU A 14 -23.68 -18.49 23.56
N SER A 15 -24.82 -18.06 23.01
CA SER A 15 -24.95 -17.70 21.59
C SER A 15 -24.37 -16.31 21.26
N SER A 16 -24.19 -15.43 22.25
CA SER A 16 -23.55 -14.12 22.05
C SER A 16 -22.01 -14.16 22.06
N LEU A 17 -21.40 -15.30 22.41
CA LEU A 17 -19.94 -15.47 22.47
C LEU A 17 -19.33 -16.14 21.23
N VAL A 18 -20.13 -16.57 20.25
CA VAL A 18 -19.61 -17.09 18.99
C VAL A 18 -19.44 -15.92 18.02
N THR A 19 -18.44 -15.07 18.27
CA THR A 19 -17.91 -14.22 17.20
C THR A 19 -17.08 -15.16 16.32
N ALA A 20 -17.66 -15.68 15.24
CA ALA A 20 -16.92 -16.52 14.31
C ALA A 20 -15.82 -15.64 13.70
N SER A 21 -14.58 -15.75 14.18
CA SER A 21 -13.42 -15.00 13.68
C SER A 21 -12.87 -15.73 12.46
N HIS A 22 -12.89 -15.13 11.28
CA HIS A 22 -12.67 -15.89 10.04
C HIS A 22 -11.90 -15.14 8.96
N HIS A 23 -11.76 -13.82 9.04
CA HIS A 23 -11.10 -13.01 8.00
C HIS A 23 -9.62 -12.73 8.30
N TYR A 24 -8.75 -13.03 7.35
CA TYR A 24 -7.29 -12.87 7.45
C TYR A 24 -6.78 -11.63 6.71
N GLY A 25 -7.50 -11.16 5.70
CA GLY A 25 -7.04 -10.07 4.86
C GLY A 25 -7.60 -10.14 3.44
N GLY A 26 -7.19 -9.18 2.62
CA GLY A 26 -7.54 -9.13 1.21
C GLY A 26 -7.17 -7.80 0.57
N SER A 27 -7.49 -7.68 -0.71
CA SER A 27 -7.30 -6.49 -1.52
C SER A 27 -8.24 -6.53 -2.73
N MET A 28 -8.56 -5.38 -3.30
CA MET A 28 -9.32 -5.31 -4.55
C MET A 28 -8.69 -4.30 -5.50
N THR A 29 -8.74 -4.65 -6.78
CA THR A 29 -8.31 -3.83 -7.91
C THR A 29 -9.41 -3.84 -8.96
N PHE A 30 -9.43 -2.85 -9.85
CA PHE A 30 -10.34 -2.83 -10.98
C PHE A 30 -9.60 -2.62 -12.29
N THR A 31 -10.15 -3.17 -13.38
CA THR A 31 -9.58 -3.03 -14.72
C THR A 31 -10.67 -2.79 -15.73
N TYR A 32 -10.60 -1.69 -16.46
CA TYR A 32 -11.49 -1.42 -17.58
C TYR A 32 -11.30 -2.46 -18.71
N LYS A 33 -12.40 -2.99 -19.23
CA LYS A 33 -12.44 -4.04 -20.27
C LYS A 33 -13.13 -3.62 -21.57
N GLY A 34 -13.67 -2.42 -21.65
CA GLY A 34 -14.35 -1.91 -22.83
C GLY A 34 -15.70 -1.28 -22.49
N THR A 35 -16.37 -0.80 -23.53
CA THR A 35 -17.71 -0.22 -23.44
C THR A 35 -18.70 -1.14 -24.14
N ASN A 36 -19.85 -1.36 -23.51
CA ASN A 36 -20.94 -2.15 -24.08
C ASN A 36 -21.67 -1.34 -25.17
N PRO A 37 -22.46 -2.00 -26.05
CA PRO A 37 -23.21 -1.30 -27.11
C PRO A 37 -24.19 -0.23 -26.60
N ASP A 38 -24.65 -0.33 -25.35
CA ASP A 38 -25.55 0.62 -24.70
C ASP A 38 -24.81 1.83 -24.08
N GLY A 39 -23.48 1.89 -24.19
CA GLY A 39 -22.65 2.94 -23.61
C GLY A 39 -22.18 2.69 -22.18
N SER A 40 -22.63 1.62 -21.52
CA SER A 40 -22.15 1.25 -20.18
C SER A 40 -20.71 0.72 -20.22
N PHE A 41 -19.98 0.90 -19.13
CA PHE A 41 -18.57 0.53 -19.01
C PHE A 41 -18.47 -0.89 -18.43
N LYS A 42 -17.75 -1.77 -19.13
CA LYS A 42 -17.41 -3.10 -18.66
C LYS A 42 -16.10 -3.04 -17.87
N VAL A 43 -16.14 -3.44 -16.61
CA VAL A 43 -14.99 -3.38 -15.70
C VAL A 43 -14.87 -4.70 -14.96
N ASP A 44 -13.68 -5.27 -14.92
CA ASP A 44 -13.40 -6.40 -14.05
C ASP A 44 -12.95 -5.89 -12.69
N VAL A 45 -13.65 -6.33 -11.65
CA VAL A 45 -13.29 -6.16 -10.25
C VAL A 45 -12.61 -7.45 -9.80
N ARG A 46 -11.33 -7.36 -9.44
CA ARG A 46 -10.53 -8.50 -8.97
C ARG A 46 -10.24 -8.33 -7.50
N ALA A 47 -10.80 -9.21 -6.68
CA ALA A 47 -10.56 -9.28 -5.25
C ALA A 47 -9.73 -10.52 -4.91
N ARG A 48 -8.70 -10.34 -4.09
CA ARG A 48 -8.02 -11.41 -3.36
C ARG A 48 -8.45 -11.32 -1.92
N GLU A 49 -8.75 -12.46 -1.32
CA GLU A 49 -9.25 -12.52 0.04
C GLU A 49 -8.74 -13.78 0.71
N THR A 50 -8.62 -13.72 2.03
CA THR A 50 -8.20 -14.88 2.81
C THR A 50 -9.11 -15.04 4.00
N TYR A 51 -9.61 -16.27 4.13
CA TYR A 51 -10.52 -16.66 5.20
C TYR A 51 -10.05 -17.95 5.88
N ASP A 52 -10.68 -18.34 6.98
CA ASP A 52 -10.48 -19.64 7.65
C ASP A 52 -11.13 -20.84 6.90
N GLY A 53 -11.56 -20.61 5.65
CA GLY A 53 -12.11 -21.62 4.76
C GLY A 53 -12.41 -21.06 3.36
N CYS A 54 -12.56 -21.95 2.38
CA CYS A 54 -12.68 -21.59 0.96
C CYS A 54 -14.11 -21.26 0.49
N TYR A 55 -15.06 -21.15 1.40
CA TYR A 55 -16.48 -20.93 1.10
C TYR A 55 -16.92 -19.49 1.40
N TYR A 56 -16.07 -18.72 2.08
CA TYR A 56 -16.29 -17.30 2.32
C TYR A 56 -15.79 -16.47 1.15
N TYR A 57 -16.46 -15.34 0.93
CA TYR A 57 -16.04 -14.36 -0.06
C TYR A 57 -16.50 -12.94 0.29
N HIS A 58 -15.81 -11.95 -0.24
CA HIS A 58 -16.15 -10.54 -0.18
C HIS A 58 -17.37 -10.30 -1.07
N TYR A 59 -18.48 -9.97 -0.42
CA TYR A 59 -19.64 -9.45 -1.12
C TYR A 59 -19.43 -7.95 -1.37
N TRP A 60 -19.20 -7.60 -2.64
CA TRP A 60 -19.04 -6.21 -3.07
C TRP A 60 -20.40 -5.59 -3.38
N TYR A 61 -20.66 -4.42 -2.80
CA TYR A 61 -21.87 -3.64 -3.04
C TYR A 61 -21.53 -2.18 -3.33
N CYS A 62 -22.47 -1.47 -3.94
CA CYS A 62 -22.35 -0.05 -4.19
C CYS A 62 -22.54 0.73 -2.88
N TYR A 63 -21.50 1.45 -2.45
CA TYR A 63 -21.54 2.26 -1.24
C TYR A 63 -21.86 3.72 -1.53
N ASP A 64 -21.30 4.27 -2.61
CA ASP A 64 -21.55 5.65 -3.03
C ASP A 64 -21.56 5.80 -4.55
N GLY A 65 -22.43 6.67 -5.06
CA GLY A 65 -22.64 6.90 -6.49
C GLY A 65 -23.52 5.86 -7.18
N ASN A 66 -23.36 5.73 -8.52
CA ASN A 66 -24.10 4.79 -9.35
C ASN A 66 -23.17 3.70 -9.89
N CYS A 67 -22.93 2.67 -9.09
CA CYS A 67 -21.96 1.61 -9.41
C CYS A 67 -22.47 0.58 -10.43
N GLY A 68 -23.75 0.64 -10.82
CA GLY A 68 -24.37 -0.40 -11.64
C GLY A 68 -24.43 -1.75 -10.93
N TYR A 69 -24.11 -2.83 -11.64
CA TYR A 69 -24.27 -4.20 -11.13
C TYR A 69 -23.23 -5.19 -11.68
N PRO A 70 -22.90 -6.25 -10.91
CA PRO A 70 -22.11 -7.37 -11.42
C PRO A 70 -22.95 -8.22 -12.39
N VAL A 71 -22.34 -8.66 -13.49
CA VAL A 71 -22.95 -9.50 -14.53
C VAL A 71 -22.46 -10.93 -14.45
N THR A 72 -21.17 -11.10 -14.20
CA THR A 72 -20.55 -12.42 -14.05
C THR A 72 -19.67 -12.43 -12.82
N ARG A 73 -19.50 -13.62 -12.25
CA ARG A 73 -18.57 -13.88 -11.15
C ARG A 73 -17.86 -15.19 -11.44
N ALA A 74 -16.54 -15.17 -11.30
CA ALA A 74 -15.71 -16.35 -11.22
C ALA A 74 -14.92 -16.30 -9.91
N SER A 75 -14.75 -17.46 -9.28
CA SER A 75 -13.99 -17.60 -8.04
C SER A 75 -13.09 -18.81 -8.16
N ASN A 76 -11.83 -18.67 -7.79
CA ASN A 76 -10.88 -19.77 -7.74
C ASN A 76 -10.06 -19.71 -6.45
N GLN A 77 -9.75 -20.88 -5.91
CA GLN A 77 -8.79 -21.00 -4.82
C GLN A 77 -7.37 -20.79 -5.35
N ILE A 78 -6.62 -19.87 -4.74
CA ILE A 78 -5.20 -19.63 -5.02
C ILE A 78 -4.36 -20.61 -4.19
N ASP A 79 -4.59 -20.67 -2.88
CA ASP A 79 -3.84 -21.50 -1.95
C ASP A 79 -4.65 -21.81 -0.69
N SER A 80 -4.29 -22.86 0.04
CA SER A 80 -4.82 -23.12 1.38
C SER A 80 -3.86 -23.94 2.22
N SER A 81 -3.95 -23.78 3.55
CA SER A 81 -3.14 -24.57 4.48
C SER A 81 -3.85 -24.75 5.81
N THR A 82 -3.59 -25.88 6.46
CA THR A 82 -3.97 -26.13 7.85
C THR A 82 -3.04 -25.45 8.85
N ASN A 83 -1.94 -24.84 8.40
CA ASN A 83 -1.02 -24.07 9.23
C ASN A 83 -1.57 -22.67 9.54
N ALA A 84 -2.63 -22.61 10.31
CA ALA A 84 -3.33 -21.39 10.71
C ALA A 84 -2.94 -20.93 12.14
N PRO A 85 -3.20 -19.65 12.50
CA PRO A 85 -3.14 -19.18 13.89
C PRO A 85 -4.04 -19.99 14.82
N MET A 86 -3.74 -19.93 16.13
CA MET A 86 -4.52 -20.63 17.15
C MET A 86 -6.03 -20.32 17.02
N TYR A 87 -6.85 -21.33 17.27
CA TYR A 87 -8.32 -21.33 17.12
C TYR A 87 -8.86 -21.35 15.68
N ASN A 88 -8.00 -21.29 14.67
CA ASN A 88 -8.37 -21.52 13.28
C ASN A 88 -7.82 -22.89 12.83
N ARG A 89 -8.58 -23.61 12.01
CA ARG A 89 -8.19 -24.95 11.52
C ARG A 89 -7.43 -24.90 10.20
N GLN A 90 -7.65 -23.84 9.43
CA GLN A 90 -7.05 -23.63 8.13
C GLN A 90 -7.12 -22.14 7.78
N TRP A 91 -6.40 -21.75 6.74
CA TRP A 91 -6.66 -20.55 5.95
C TRP A 91 -6.78 -20.93 4.48
N CYS A 92 -7.52 -20.14 3.73
CA CYS A 92 -7.75 -20.31 2.31
C CYS A 92 -7.75 -18.95 1.63
N GLU A 93 -6.88 -18.78 0.64
CA GLU A 93 -6.83 -17.60 -0.22
C GLU A 93 -7.57 -17.89 -1.52
N THR A 94 -8.51 -17.02 -1.88
CA THR A 94 -9.33 -17.09 -3.09
C THR A 94 -9.17 -15.82 -3.92
N GLU A 95 -9.23 -15.96 -5.25
CA GLU A 95 -9.37 -14.85 -6.18
C GLU A 95 -10.80 -14.85 -6.73
N ASN A 96 -11.52 -13.75 -6.51
CA ASN A 96 -12.79 -13.48 -7.17
C ASN A 96 -12.58 -12.45 -8.27
N VAL A 97 -13.10 -12.76 -9.45
CA VAL A 97 -13.18 -11.82 -10.56
C VAL A 97 -14.64 -11.65 -10.91
N GLU A 98 -15.15 -10.44 -10.71
CA GLU A 98 -16.50 -10.05 -11.10
C GLU A 98 -16.42 -9.09 -12.27
N THR A 99 -17.18 -9.33 -13.34
CA THR A 99 -17.35 -8.32 -14.38
C THR A 99 -18.58 -7.48 -14.03
N TRP A 100 -18.36 -6.19 -13.84
CA TRP A 100 -19.37 -5.18 -13.55
C TRP A 100 -19.74 -4.37 -14.79
N GLN A 101 -21.01 -3.96 -14.85
CA GLN A 101 -21.52 -2.97 -15.79
C GLN A 101 -21.76 -1.66 -15.05
N PHE A 102 -20.89 -0.67 -15.28
CA PHE A 102 -21.02 0.67 -14.73
C PHE A 102 -21.78 1.58 -15.70
N PRO A 103 -22.82 2.31 -15.26
CA PRO A 103 -23.63 3.15 -16.15
C PRO A 103 -22.90 4.41 -16.68
N GLY A 104 -21.76 4.77 -16.10
CA GLY A 104 -20.99 5.93 -16.48
C GLY A 104 -19.55 5.84 -16.00
N ASP A 105 -18.76 6.88 -16.29
CA ASP A 105 -17.33 6.95 -16.00
C ASP A 105 -16.97 7.79 -14.78
N LYS A 106 -17.97 8.31 -14.09
CA LYS A 106 -17.81 9.13 -12.88
C LYS A 106 -17.26 8.31 -11.71
N PRO A 107 -16.59 8.97 -10.75
CA PRO A 107 -16.16 8.32 -9.52
C PRO A 107 -17.33 7.70 -8.76
N VAL A 108 -17.16 6.42 -8.37
CA VAL A 108 -18.10 5.66 -7.54
C VAL A 108 -17.33 4.84 -6.51
N GLN A 109 -17.96 4.46 -5.41
CA GLN A 109 -17.32 3.69 -4.35
C GLN A 109 -17.95 2.32 -4.21
N LEU A 110 -17.17 1.27 -4.49
CA LEU A 110 -17.51 -0.10 -4.14
C LEU A 110 -17.03 -0.39 -2.73
N ARG A 111 -17.80 -1.20 -1.99
CA ARG A 111 -17.46 -1.60 -0.63
C ARG A 111 -17.71 -3.09 -0.42
N SER A 112 -16.83 -3.71 0.35
CA SER A 112 -17.12 -4.93 1.09
C SER A 112 -16.78 -4.71 2.55
N ALA A 113 -17.68 -5.06 3.45
CA ALA A 113 -17.46 -4.86 4.87
C ALA A 113 -18.23 -5.91 5.66
N SER A 114 -17.61 -6.38 6.73
CA SER A 114 -18.25 -7.27 7.67
C SER A 114 -17.46 -7.26 8.98
N CYS A 115 -17.91 -8.10 9.90
CA CYS A 115 -17.04 -8.75 10.84
C CYS A 115 -16.58 -10.10 10.21
N CYS A 116 -15.72 -10.91 10.78
CA CYS A 116 -14.94 -10.69 11.96
C CYS A 116 -13.53 -11.07 11.55
N TRP A 117 -12.57 -10.20 11.84
CA TRP A 117 -11.17 -10.59 11.76
C TRP A 117 -10.93 -11.88 12.56
N ILE A 118 -9.92 -12.65 12.18
CA ILE A 118 -9.31 -13.62 13.10
C ILE A 118 -8.89 -12.91 14.41
N ALA A 119 -8.63 -13.67 15.48
CA ALA A 119 -8.16 -13.09 16.73
C ALA A 119 -7.00 -12.10 16.50
N THR A 120 -7.21 -10.83 16.88
CA THR A 120 -6.22 -9.75 16.69
C THR A 120 -5.68 -9.22 18.02
N ARG A 121 -4.45 -8.70 17.99
CA ARG A 121 -3.77 -8.09 19.15
C ARG A 121 -4.04 -6.60 19.30
N ASN A 122 -4.35 -5.94 18.19
CA ASN A 122 -4.59 -4.49 18.12
C ASN A 122 -6.08 -4.14 18.16
N ASN A 123 -6.92 -5.07 18.67
CA ASN A 123 -8.35 -4.88 18.90
C ASN A 123 -9.14 -4.43 17.66
N VAL A 124 -8.74 -4.88 16.47
CA VAL A 124 -9.56 -4.73 15.26
C VAL A 124 -10.50 -5.92 15.15
N GLY A 125 -11.80 -5.64 15.05
CA GLY A 125 -12.85 -6.67 15.00
C GLY A 125 -13.58 -6.67 13.67
N ASN A 126 -13.86 -5.48 13.13
CA ASN A 126 -14.49 -5.32 11.82
C ASN A 126 -13.45 -5.04 10.75
N TRP A 127 -13.75 -5.43 9.51
CA TRP A 127 -12.95 -5.11 8.34
C TRP A 127 -13.79 -4.37 7.32
N ARG A 128 -13.15 -3.49 6.56
CA ARG A 128 -13.78 -2.65 5.55
C ARG A 128 -12.83 -2.49 4.39
N PHE A 129 -13.24 -2.93 3.21
CA PHE A 129 -12.60 -2.61 1.96
C PHE A 129 -13.46 -1.58 1.24
N ASN A 130 -12.85 -0.47 0.84
CA ASN A 130 -13.48 0.46 -0.08
C ASN A 130 -12.56 0.68 -1.27
N THR A 131 -13.15 0.67 -2.45
CA THR A 131 -12.44 0.98 -3.68
C THR A 131 -13.14 2.10 -4.41
N LEU A 132 -12.41 3.19 -4.63
CA LEU A 132 -12.82 4.26 -5.51
C LEU A 132 -12.57 3.81 -6.96
N VAL A 133 -13.64 3.66 -7.72
CA VAL A 133 -13.58 3.42 -9.16
C VAL A 133 -13.84 4.74 -9.86
N ASP A 134 -12.83 5.27 -10.55
CA ASP A 134 -12.92 6.46 -11.39
C ASP A 134 -12.47 6.03 -12.79
N LEU A 135 -13.38 6.06 -13.77
CA LEU A 135 -13.10 5.62 -15.15
C LEU A 135 -12.86 6.80 -16.08
N GLY A 136 -12.67 8.00 -15.51
CA GLY A 136 -12.39 9.21 -16.28
C GLY A 136 -11.20 8.99 -17.22
N ARG A 137 -11.34 9.43 -18.46
CA ARG A 137 -10.31 9.29 -19.48
C ARG A 137 -9.16 10.24 -19.16
N ARG A 138 -7.98 9.69 -18.93
CA ARG A 138 -6.78 10.45 -18.59
C ARG A 138 -6.22 11.16 -19.82
N SER A 139 -5.76 12.40 -19.63
CA SER A 139 -5.15 13.22 -20.69
C SER A 139 -3.78 12.73 -21.16
N ASP A 140 -3.05 12.00 -20.32
CA ASP A 140 -1.69 11.51 -20.55
C ASP A 140 -1.68 10.16 -21.28
N THR A 141 -2.53 9.21 -20.86
CA THR A 141 -2.59 7.86 -21.45
C THR A 141 -3.66 7.74 -22.55
N GLY A 142 -4.66 8.63 -22.57
CA GLY A 142 -5.87 8.46 -23.36
C GLY A 142 -6.75 7.27 -22.93
N GLN A 143 -6.32 6.59 -21.87
CA GLN A 143 -6.90 5.54 -21.03
C GLN A 143 -8.07 5.93 -20.13
N PRO A 144 -9.14 5.15 -19.87
CA PRO A 144 -9.78 5.22 -18.55
C PRO A 144 -8.74 5.00 -17.44
N ASN A 145 -8.88 5.72 -16.32
CA ASN A 145 -7.98 5.58 -15.19
C ASN A 145 -7.99 4.14 -14.63
N ARG A 146 -6.84 3.66 -14.18
CA ARG A 146 -6.66 2.31 -13.61
C ARG A 146 -6.38 2.40 -12.11
N SER A 147 -6.69 1.33 -11.38
CA SER A 147 -6.26 1.21 -9.98
C SER A 147 -4.81 0.75 -9.88
N PRO A 148 -4.13 1.00 -8.75
CA PRO A 148 -2.88 0.33 -8.44
C PRO A 148 -3.10 -1.18 -8.39
N ASP A 149 -2.16 -1.94 -8.94
CA ASP A 149 -2.08 -3.38 -8.73
C ASP A 149 -1.44 -3.67 -7.36
N ILE A 150 -2.07 -4.57 -6.61
CA ILE A 150 -1.68 -4.92 -5.24
C ILE A 150 -1.41 -6.42 -5.18
N ALA A 151 -0.19 -6.79 -4.76
CA ALA A 151 0.22 -8.18 -4.57
C ALA A 151 0.78 -8.40 -3.15
N VAL A 152 0.20 -7.69 -2.18
CA VAL A 152 0.52 -7.85 -0.76
C VAL A 152 -0.01 -9.20 -0.27
N LEU A 153 0.86 -9.97 0.40
CA LEU A 153 0.44 -11.23 1.02
C LEU A 153 -0.55 -10.94 2.16
N PRO A 154 -1.71 -11.60 2.18
CA PRO A 154 -2.75 -11.33 3.17
C PRO A 154 -2.35 -11.75 4.58
N PHE A 155 -1.44 -12.71 4.72
CA PHE A 155 -0.94 -13.18 6.02
C PHE A 155 0.56 -13.46 5.97
N ILE A 156 1.32 -12.86 6.89
CA ILE A 156 2.79 -13.00 6.97
C ILE A 156 3.17 -13.37 8.41
N ARG A 157 3.96 -14.44 8.57
CA ARG A 157 4.59 -14.80 9.84
C ARG A 157 5.95 -14.14 9.94
N VAL A 158 6.21 -13.47 11.06
CA VAL A 158 7.48 -12.79 11.33
C VAL A 158 8.17 -13.43 12.53
N PRO A 159 9.51 -13.63 12.50
CA PRO A 159 10.23 -14.11 13.66
C PRO A 159 10.21 -13.08 14.79
N GLN A 160 10.01 -13.54 16.02
CA GLN A 160 9.94 -12.67 17.20
C GLN A 160 11.22 -11.85 17.36
N ASN A 161 11.07 -10.54 17.54
CA ASN A 161 12.17 -9.60 17.83
C ASN A 161 13.32 -9.66 16.83
N CYS A 162 13.01 -9.94 15.57
CA CYS A 162 13.96 -9.91 14.47
C CYS A 162 13.56 -8.77 13.52
N PRO A 163 14.10 -7.55 13.72
CA PRO A 163 13.74 -6.40 12.91
C PRO A 163 13.93 -6.67 11.43
N ARG A 164 12.92 -6.39 10.62
CA ARG A 164 12.95 -6.63 9.18
C ARG A 164 12.03 -5.67 8.45
N ALA A 165 12.40 -5.34 7.21
CA ALA A 165 11.57 -4.59 6.30
C ALA A 165 10.81 -5.55 5.36
N TYR A 166 9.51 -5.34 5.23
CA TYR A 166 8.62 -6.06 4.33
C TYR A 166 8.12 -5.09 3.27
N LYS A 167 8.55 -5.28 2.03
CA LYS A 167 8.02 -4.52 0.90
C LYS A 167 6.61 -5.03 0.61
N LEU A 168 5.64 -4.14 0.65
CA LEU A 168 4.26 -4.39 0.26
C LEU A 168 4.19 -4.17 -1.25
N PRO A 169 4.13 -5.23 -2.08
CA PRO A 169 4.26 -5.07 -3.52
C PRO A 169 3.02 -4.38 -4.07
N SER A 170 3.22 -3.18 -4.60
CA SER A 170 2.20 -2.40 -5.28
C SER A 170 2.83 -1.55 -6.37
N PHE A 171 2.12 -1.37 -7.47
CA PHE A 171 2.52 -0.47 -8.56
C PHE A 171 1.28 0.02 -9.29
N ASP A 172 1.38 1.16 -9.97
CA ASP A 172 0.29 1.66 -10.79
C ASP A 172 0.57 1.43 -12.29
N PRO A 173 -0.35 0.81 -13.04
CA PRO A 173 -0.17 0.53 -14.46
C PRO A 173 -0.11 1.78 -15.38
N ASP A 174 -0.61 2.94 -14.94
CA ASP A 174 -0.48 4.23 -15.65
C ASP A 174 0.88 4.90 -15.40
N GLY A 175 1.71 4.31 -14.53
CA GLY A 175 3.02 4.84 -14.17
C GLY A 175 2.95 5.86 -13.05
N ASP A 176 1.84 5.92 -12.33
CA ASP A 176 1.67 6.82 -11.21
C ASP A 176 2.48 6.37 -9.99
N ARG A 177 2.78 7.34 -9.13
CA ARG A 177 3.48 7.07 -7.88
C ARG A 177 2.48 6.49 -6.89
N VAL A 178 2.69 5.23 -6.50
CA VAL A 178 1.91 4.58 -5.45
C VAL A 178 2.42 4.97 -4.07
N ARG A 179 1.49 5.19 -3.14
CA ARG A 179 1.72 5.40 -1.72
C ARG A 179 0.82 4.47 -0.92
N CYS A 180 1.35 3.93 0.16
CA CYS A 180 0.59 3.09 1.09
C CYS A 180 0.51 3.80 2.43
N ARG A 181 -0.67 3.92 3.02
CA ARG A 181 -0.85 4.54 4.34
C ARG A 181 -1.79 3.72 5.20
N TYR A 182 -1.71 3.89 6.51
CA TYR A 182 -2.78 3.41 7.37
C TYR A 182 -4.08 4.14 7.05
N GLY A 183 -5.21 3.44 7.19
CA GLY A 183 -6.52 4.08 7.18
C GLY A 183 -6.58 5.14 8.29
N ASN A 184 -7.17 6.29 7.99
CA ASN A 184 -7.27 7.40 8.94
C ASN A 184 -8.72 7.92 9.11
N ILE A 185 -9.69 7.28 8.46
CA ILE A 185 -11.12 7.61 8.58
C ILE A 185 -11.85 6.47 9.30
N PRO A 186 -12.20 6.63 10.59
CA PRO A 186 -12.92 5.62 11.36
C PRO A 186 -14.24 5.20 10.70
N ASN A 187 -14.54 3.91 10.73
CA ASN A 187 -15.74 3.28 10.16
C ASN A 187 -15.87 3.35 8.62
N ILE A 188 -14.91 3.99 7.95
CA ILE A 188 -14.79 4.01 6.49
C ILE A 188 -13.55 3.20 6.12
N GLU A 189 -12.35 3.71 6.40
CA GLU A 189 -11.08 3.07 6.02
C GLU A 189 -10.56 2.06 7.05
N CYS A 190 -10.99 2.16 8.31
CA CYS A 190 -10.43 1.41 9.42
C CYS A 190 -11.40 1.28 10.60
N ASP A 191 -11.21 0.23 11.40
CA ASP A 191 -11.86 -0.02 12.68
C ASP A 191 -11.09 0.71 13.79
N ASN A 192 -9.78 0.48 13.87
CA ASN A 192 -8.88 1.13 14.83
C ASN A 192 -7.75 1.80 14.05
N CYS A 193 -8.00 3.04 13.59
CA CYS A 193 -7.14 3.87 12.71
C CYS A 193 -5.83 4.36 13.36
N GLN A 194 -5.20 3.49 14.15
CA GLN A 194 -4.03 3.79 14.95
C GLN A 194 -2.79 3.13 14.35
N SER A 195 -1.64 3.78 14.50
CA SER A 195 -0.35 3.16 14.23
C SER A 195 -0.13 1.96 15.17
N ILE A 196 0.48 0.90 14.66
CA ILE A 196 0.69 -0.33 15.42
C ILE A 196 2.08 -0.28 16.08
N SER A 197 2.12 -0.38 17.41
CA SER A 197 3.39 -0.39 18.16
C SER A 197 4.32 -1.50 17.68
N GLY A 198 5.61 -1.18 17.52
CA GLY A 198 6.61 -2.10 16.98
C GLY A 198 6.66 -2.17 15.45
N PHE A 199 5.82 -1.40 14.75
CA PHE A 199 5.81 -1.30 13.30
C PHE A 199 5.89 0.16 12.84
N GLN A 200 6.55 0.39 11.72
CA GLN A 200 6.62 1.68 11.05
C GLN A 200 6.42 1.49 9.55
N LEU A 201 5.45 2.16 8.96
CA LEU A 201 5.22 2.15 7.52
C LEU A 201 5.99 3.33 6.87
N ASP A 202 6.90 3.02 5.95
CA ASP A 202 7.37 3.98 4.96
C ASP A 202 6.34 4.04 3.84
N GLU A 203 5.52 5.09 3.88
CA GLU A 203 4.38 5.24 2.99
C GLU A 203 4.79 5.44 1.53
N ASP A 204 5.92 6.10 1.32
CA ASP A 204 6.40 6.50 -0.01
C ASP A 204 7.00 5.34 -0.80
N THR A 205 7.48 4.31 -0.10
CA THR A 205 8.05 3.10 -0.70
C THR A 205 7.17 1.86 -0.47
N CYS A 206 6.03 2.01 0.21
CA CYS A 206 5.17 0.92 0.64
C CYS A 206 5.96 -0.16 1.40
N THR A 207 6.82 0.25 2.34
CA THR A 207 7.68 -0.67 3.10
C THR A 207 7.30 -0.67 4.57
N LEU A 208 6.87 -1.82 5.07
CA LEU A 208 6.57 -2.02 6.49
C LEU A 208 7.83 -2.47 7.24
N HIS A 209 8.32 -1.61 8.13
CA HIS A 209 9.42 -1.89 9.02
C HIS A 209 8.90 -2.50 10.32
N TYR A 210 9.14 -3.80 10.50
CA TYR A 210 8.97 -4.47 11.78
C TYR A 210 10.20 -4.22 12.66
N GLN A 211 9.97 -3.75 13.88
CA GLN A 211 11.02 -3.48 14.86
C GLN A 211 11.01 -4.56 15.96
N TYR A 212 9.89 -4.72 16.66
CA TYR A 212 9.77 -5.68 17.75
C TYR A 212 8.30 -6.02 18.02
N ALA A 213 8.06 -7.22 18.53
CA ALA A 213 6.77 -7.63 19.09
C ALA A 213 7.00 -8.92 19.89
N THR A 214 6.27 -9.10 20.99
CA THR A 214 6.30 -10.37 21.73
C THR A 214 5.56 -11.46 20.97
N SER A 215 5.99 -12.73 21.12
CA SER A 215 5.23 -13.87 20.57
C SER A 215 3.82 -13.91 21.16
N HIS A 216 2.85 -14.24 20.31
CA HIS A 216 1.44 -14.26 20.68
C HIS A 216 0.64 -15.10 19.68
N TYR A 217 -0.47 -15.67 20.13
CA TYR A 217 -1.32 -16.54 19.30
C TYR A 217 -2.19 -15.75 18.30
N ALA A 218 -2.63 -14.55 18.68
CA ALA A 218 -3.36 -13.61 17.83
C ALA A 218 -2.44 -12.84 16.88
N ALA A 219 -2.98 -12.44 15.73
CA ALA A 219 -2.27 -11.69 14.70
C ALA A 219 -2.38 -10.16 14.89
N PHE A 220 -1.55 -9.38 14.20
CA PHE A 220 -1.82 -7.96 14.01
C PHE A 220 -2.65 -7.79 12.73
N GLY A 221 -3.78 -7.08 12.81
CA GLY A 221 -4.55 -6.69 11.64
C GLY A 221 -4.05 -5.34 11.10
N PHE A 222 -3.77 -5.26 9.81
CA PHE A 222 -3.32 -4.04 9.14
C PHE A 222 -4.41 -3.53 8.21
N GLU A 223 -4.95 -2.34 8.52
CA GLU A 223 -5.96 -1.66 7.71
C GLU A 223 -5.26 -0.54 6.93
N MET A 224 -5.05 -0.77 5.63
CA MET A 224 -4.22 0.08 4.77
C MET A 224 -4.98 0.57 3.55
N VAL A 225 -4.61 1.76 3.10
CA VAL A 225 -5.05 2.36 1.83
C VAL A 225 -3.86 2.40 0.90
N VAL A 226 -4.05 1.87 -0.31
CA VAL A 226 -3.10 1.99 -1.42
C VAL A 226 -3.67 3.02 -2.39
N GLU A 227 -2.95 4.11 -2.58
CA GLU A 227 -3.36 5.27 -3.38
C GLU A 227 -2.28 5.59 -4.42
N ASP A 228 -2.68 6.08 -5.59
CA ASP A 228 -1.78 6.55 -6.64
C ASP A 228 -1.83 8.06 -6.81
N PHE A 229 -0.75 8.60 -7.38
CA PHE A 229 -0.61 10.00 -7.69
C PHE A 229 0.14 10.16 -9.01
N SER A 230 -0.52 10.80 -9.98
CA SER A 230 0.08 11.21 -11.25
C SER A 230 1.43 11.89 -11.07
N GLN A 231 2.39 11.64 -11.98
CA GLN A 231 3.70 12.29 -11.93
C GLN A 231 3.67 13.77 -12.35
N TYR A 232 2.67 14.14 -13.16
CA TYR A 232 2.41 15.49 -13.64
C TYR A 232 0.91 15.80 -13.52
N PRO A 233 0.47 17.06 -13.61
CA PRO A 233 -0.95 17.37 -13.64
C PRO A 233 -1.66 16.66 -14.80
N VAL A 234 -2.72 15.90 -14.49
CA VAL A 234 -3.51 15.12 -15.45
C VAL A 234 -4.96 15.60 -15.41
N ASN A 235 -5.61 15.70 -16.57
CA ASN A 235 -7.05 15.90 -16.64
C ASN A 235 -7.75 14.55 -16.83
N LEU A 236 -8.78 14.29 -16.04
CA LEU A 236 -9.75 13.25 -16.25
C LEU A 236 -10.95 13.85 -16.98
N PHE A 237 -11.29 13.30 -18.14
CA PHE A 237 -12.46 13.68 -18.93
C PHE A 237 -13.57 12.65 -18.78
N TYR A 238 -14.80 13.13 -18.63
CA TYR A 238 -15.97 12.29 -18.44
C TYR A 238 -16.95 12.41 -19.60
N SER A 239 -17.83 11.41 -19.73
CA SER A 239 -18.78 11.28 -20.84
C SER A 239 -19.86 12.36 -20.84
N ASP A 240 -20.11 12.99 -19.68
CA ASP A 240 -21.00 14.15 -19.55
C ASP A 240 -20.35 15.49 -19.98
N GLY A 241 -19.10 15.45 -20.47
CA GLY A 241 -18.34 16.63 -20.89
C GLY A 241 -17.64 17.36 -19.75
N SER A 242 -17.83 16.94 -18.49
CA SER A 242 -17.10 17.50 -17.36
C SER A 242 -15.64 17.02 -17.34
N ARG A 243 -14.82 17.71 -16.56
CA ARG A 243 -13.43 17.33 -16.32
C ARG A 243 -13.00 17.62 -14.89
N ILE A 244 -12.05 16.83 -14.40
CA ILE A 244 -11.37 17.06 -13.11
C ILE A 244 -9.87 17.06 -13.37
N GLN A 245 -9.17 18.01 -12.76
CA GLN A 245 -7.71 18.05 -12.79
C GLN A 245 -7.15 17.39 -11.53
N LYS A 246 -6.26 16.41 -11.71
CA LYS A 246 -5.49 15.73 -10.67
C LYS A 246 -4.06 16.26 -10.68
N TYR A 247 -3.43 16.26 -9.51
CA TYR A 247 -2.08 16.79 -9.32
C TYR A 247 -1.18 15.76 -8.66
N PRO A 248 0.14 15.84 -8.90
CA PRO A 248 1.11 15.02 -8.19
C PRO A 248 1.07 15.24 -6.69
N LEU A 249 1.44 14.20 -5.93
CA LEU A 249 1.66 14.34 -4.50
C LEU A 249 2.79 15.35 -4.27
N LEU A 250 2.49 16.42 -3.54
CA LEU A 250 3.49 17.43 -3.20
C LEU A 250 4.61 16.76 -2.40
N ALA A 251 5.83 16.77 -2.95
CA ALA A 251 6.99 16.27 -2.22
C ALA A 251 7.18 17.10 -0.94
N ARG A 252 7.16 16.42 0.22
CA ARG A 252 7.55 17.04 1.49
C ARG A 252 9.02 17.44 1.38
N ARG A 253 9.31 18.72 1.09
CA ARG A 253 10.67 19.25 1.24
C ARG A 253 11.06 19.08 2.70
N LYS A 254 12.12 18.31 2.98
CA LYS A 254 12.79 18.37 4.28
C LYS A 254 13.16 19.83 4.52
N ARG A 255 12.66 20.43 5.59
CA ARG A 255 13.04 21.77 6.02
C ARG A 255 14.54 21.72 6.32
N GLN A 256 15.36 22.28 5.44
CA GLN A 256 16.77 22.47 5.73
C GLN A 256 16.83 23.54 6.82
N ILE A 257 17.15 23.15 8.05
CA ILE A 257 17.39 24.10 9.13
C ILE A 257 18.73 24.76 8.80
N THR A 258 18.68 25.97 8.25
CA THR A 258 19.87 26.82 8.17
C THR A 258 20.13 27.32 9.59
N THR A 259 21.02 26.65 10.31
CA THR A 259 21.56 27.17 11.57
C THR A 259 22.39 28.41 11.25
N THR A 260 21.81 29.59 11.46
CA THR A 260 22.58 30.83 11.50
C THR A 260 23.49 30.76 12.73
N PRO A 261 24.83 30.88 12.60
CA PRO A 261 25.70 30.87 13.76
C PRO A 261 25.37 32.08 14.66
N PRO A 262 25.35 31.91 15.99
CA PRO A 262 25.03 33.00 16.90
C PRO A 262 26.10 34.09 16.82
N ILE A 263 25.63 35.33 16.71
CA ILE A 263 26.46 36.53 16.86
C ILE A 263 27.01 36.52 18.30
N SER A 264 28.32 36.39 18.43
CA SER A 264 29.02 36.53 19.72
C SER A 264 28.91 37.99 20.17
N SER A 265 28.05 38.26 21.15
CA SER A 265 28.14 39.46 21.98
C SER A 265 29.29 39.26 22.97
N LYS A 266 30.34 40.06 22.83
CA LYS A 266 31.43 40.12 23.81
C LYS A 266 30.94 40.88 25.04
N THR A 267 30.57 40.17 26.09
CA THR A 267 30.37 40.75 27.42
C THR A 267 31.70 40.73 28.15
N ASN A 268 32.25 41.91 28.44
CA ASN A 268 33.46 42.07 29.25
C ASN A 268 33.14 41.76 30.71
N THR A 269 33.56 40.61 31.22
CA THR A 269 33.65 40.32 32.65
C THR A 269 35.11 40.32 33.08
N VAL A 270 35.44 41.27 33.96
CA VAL A 270 36.74 41.40 34.62
C VAL A 270 36.88 40.24 35.61
N ALA A 271 37.90 39.40 35.43
CA ALA A 271 38.28 38.35 36.37
C ALA A 271 39.52 38.79 37.18
N PRO A 272 39.58 38.55 38.50
CA PRO A 272 40.75 38.86 39.31
C PRO A 272 41.89 37.85 39.05
N THR A 273 43.10 38.40 39.00
CA THR A 273 44.36 37.76 38.64
C THR A 273 44.96 36.90 39.75
N TRP A 274 45.40 35.68 39.41
CA TRP A 274 46.52 35.01 40.09
C TRP A 274 47.44 34.31 39.06
N PRO A 275 48.76 34.31 39.25
CA PRO A 275 49.71 34.09 38.17
C PRO A 275 50.27 32.67 38.16
N TRP A 276 50.12 31.95 37.06
CA TRP A 276 51.07 30.89 36.68
C TRP A 276 51.26 30.91 35.16
N GLN A 277 52.46 31.27 34.74
CA GLN A 277 52.95 31.22 33.37
C GLN A 277 53.17 29.75 32.95
N ILE A 278 52.52 29.30 31.88
CA ILE A 278 53.07 28.25 31.01
C ILE A 278 52.86 28.64 29.55
N THR A 279 53.94 28.48 28.80
CA THR A 279 54.31 29.00 27.50
C THR A 279 53.44 28.47 26.34
N SER A 280 53.06 29.38 25.44
CA SER A 280 52.42 29.09 24.16
C SER A 280 53.41 28.48 23.16
N THR A 281 53.01 27.40 22.49
CA THR A 281 53.63 26.96 21.23
C THR A 281 52.52 26.74 20.20
N SER A 282 52.59 27.49 19.10
CA SER A 282 51.69 27.42 17.95
C SER A 282 52.20 26.40 16.93
N THR A 283 51.31 25.58 16.37
CA THR A 283 51.54 24.83 15.11
C THR A 283 50.25 24.72 14.30
N PRO A 284 50.33 24.59 12.96
CA PRO A 284 49.54 25.38 12.02
C PRO A 284 48.25 24.72 11.52
N THR A 285 47.37 25.59 10.98
CA THR A 285 46.11 25.27 10.32
C THR A 285 46.35 24.67 8.93
N THR A 286 45.79 23.47 8.68
CA THR A 286 45.70 22.88 7.34
C THR A 286 44.39 23.31 6.69
N THR A 287 44.46 24.04 5.58
CA THR A 287 43.32 24.38 4.73
C THR A 287 43.17 23.32 3.64
N THR A 288 42.06 22.59 3.63
CA THR A 288 41.71 21.70 2.51
C THR A 288 40.63 22.38 1.68
N THR A 289 41.00 22.86 0.50
CA THR A 289 40.08 23.32 -0.55
C THR A 289 39.58 22.13 -1.35
N THR A 290 38.26 21.88 -1.36
CA THR A 290 37.63 20.92 -2.26
C THR A 290 37.07 21.66 -3.48
N THR A 291 37.76 21.54 -4.61
CA THR A 291 37.33 22.01 -5.94
C THR A 291 36.23 21.12 -6.51
N THR A 292 35.10 21.72 -6.88
CA THR A 292 34.02 21.14 -7.68
C THR A 292 34.46 20.94 -9.12
N SER A 293 34.46 19.70 -9.63
CA SER A 293 34.66 19.43 -11.06
C SER A 293 33.31 19.30 -11.79
N GLN A 294 33.00 20.28 -12.64
CA GLN A 294 32.04 20.14 -13.75
C GLN A 294 32.84 19.74 -15.00
N TRP A 295 32.39 18.70 -15.72
CA TRP A 295 32.99 18.30 -16.98
C TRP A 295 31.99 18.52 -18.13
N TRP A 296 32.36 19.44 -19.02
CA TRP A 296 31.80 19.61 -20.35
C TRP A 296 32.82 19.12 -21.36
N TRP A 297 32.42 18.34 -22.37
CA TRP A 297 33.12 18.28 -23.65
C TRP A 297 32.12 18.08 -24.79
N TRP A 298 32.23 18.97 -25.79
CA TRP A 298 31.69 18.84 -27.13
C TRP A 298 32.85 18.93 -28.14
N PHE A 299 32.56 18.41 -29.34
CA PHE A 299 33.12 18.60 -30.69
C PHE A 299 33.37 17.21 -31.30
N GLY A 300 32.75 16.77 -32.39
CA GLY A 300 32.04 17.44 -33.47
C GLY A 300 32.72 17.08 -34.80
N ALA A 301 32.18 16.13 -35.57
CA ALA A 301 32.42 15.98 -37.00
C ALA A 301 31.28 15.13 -37.62
N GLN A 302 30.80 15.56 -38.79
CA GLN A 302 29.62 15.07 -39.52
C GLN A 302 30.06 14.56 -40.93
N PRO A 303 29.17 14.14 -41.84
CA PRO A 303 28.70 12.77 -42.06
C PRO A 303 29.10 12.18 -43.45
N THR A 304 28.97 10.86 -43.61
CA THR A 304 28.79 10.22 -44.93
C THR A 304 27.84 9.02 -44.82
N SER A 305 26.89 8.97 -45.76
CA SER A 305 25.89 7.93 -45.97
C SER A 305 26.48 6.67 -46.62
N LEU A 306 25.97 5.48 -46.27
CA LEU A 306 25.36 4.50 -47.20
C LEU A 306 24.97 3.18 -46.48
N THR A 307 23.69 2.83 -46.66
CA THR A 307 23.09 1.48 -46.82
C THR A 307 23.59 0.25 -46.05
N GLY A 308 22.70 -0.25 -45.18
CA GLY A 308 22.09 -1.59 -45.28
C GLY A 308 22.91 -2.83 -44.89
N THR A 309 22.55 -3.47 -43.77
CA THR A 309 22.19 -4.92 -43.73
C THR A 309 21.65 -5.31 -42.35
N THR A 310 20.61 -6.14 -42.38
CA THR A 310 19.91 -6.77 -41.26
C THR A 310 20.80 -7.84 -40.61
N THR A 311 20.87 -7.90 -39.28
CA THR A 311 21.37 -9.09 -38.57
C THR A 311 20.60 -9.28 -37.27
N THR A 312 20.17 -10.52 -37.08
CA THR A 312 19.25 -11.05 -36.07
C THR A 312 19.85 -11.12 -34.67
N ARG A 313 18.96 -11.01 -33.67
CA ARG A 313 19.21 -11.10 -32.22
C ARG A 313 19.60 -12.53 -31.81
N PRO A 314 20.60 -12.74 -30.94
CA PRO A 314 20.86 -14.05 -30.38
C PRO A 314 19.91 -14.37 -29.23
N THR A 315 19.38 -15.60 -29.26
CA THR A 315 18.57 -16.23 -28.22
C THR A 315 19.47 -16.77 -27.12
N THR A 316 19.22 -16.39 -25.86
CA THR A 316 19.87 -17.01 -24.71
C THR A 316 18.91 -17.99 -24.06
N THR A 317 19.27 -19.27 -24.09
CA THR A 317 18.58 -20.36 -23.42
C THR A 317 19.02 -20.40 -21.95
N THR A 318 18.10 -20.17 -21.01
CA THR A 318 18.35 -20.38 -19.57
C THR A 318 17.77 -21.71 -19.15
N THR A 319 18.65 -22.65 -18.80
CA THR A 319 18.31 -23.93 -18.16
C THR A 319 17.83 -23.68 -16.73
N SER A 320 16.60 -24.11 -16.44
CA SER A 320 16.02 -24.16 -15.10
C SER A 320 16.69 -25.29 -14.31
N THR A 321 17.32 -24.96 -13.18
CA THR A 321 17.71 -25.95 -12.16
C THR A 321 16.95 -25.62 -10.88
N THR A 322 15.91 -26.40 -10.61
CA THR A 322 15.14 -26.37 -9.37
C THR A 322 15.95 -27.01 -8.24
N ILE A 323 16.34 -26.20 -7.24
CA ILE A 323 16.87 -26.70 -5.97
C ILE A 323 15.73 -26.62 -4.94
N PRO A 324 15.28 -27.74 -4.33
CA PRO A 324 14.27 -27.71 -3.29
C PRO A 324 14.93 -27.31 -1.97
N TRP A 325 14.52 -26.17 -1.40
CA TRP A 325 14.89 -25.80 -0.04
C TRP A 325 13.70 -25.89 0.89
N TRP A 326 13.83 -26.81 1.84
CA TRP A 326 13.04 -26.95 3.04
C TRP A 326 13.36 -25.78 3.98
N TRP A 327 12.32 -25.17 4.57
CA TRP A 327 12.08 -24.88 6.00
C TRP A 327 10.86 -23.97 6.11
#